data_AF-A0AAI9TPR5-F1
#
_entry.id   AF-A0AAI9TPR5-F1
#
_cell.length_a   1.000
_cell.length_b   1.000
_cell.length_c   1.000
_cell.angle_alpha   90.00
_cell.angle_beta   90.00
_cell.angle_gamma   90.00
#
_symmetry.space_group_name_H-M   'P 1'
#
loop_
_entity.id
_entity.type
_entity.pdbx_description
1 polymer ?
#
loop_
_entity_poly.entity_id
_entity_poly.type
_entity_poly.pdbx_seq_one_letter_code
_entity_poly.pdbx_strand_id
1 'polypeptide(L)'
;MSNTNLQDLNAKMQALINAFESHPQCQPPSTHPTIFFLYDFVRNSHNQLKAVDADKYAAGDNGAKTAVSEIEGRNAFANMLINDKSGKLSMMTGGDPSSPADFGPEIKNKALILTQ
;
A
#
# COMPACT_ATOMS: atom_id res chain seq x y z
N MET A 1 -4.51 0.01 -22.10
CA MET A 1 -3.91 0.44 -20.82
C MET A 1 -4.84 1.50 -20.24
N SER A 2 -5.34 1.29 -19.02
CA SER A 2 -6.18 2.29 -18.35
C SER A 2 -5.34 3.54 -18.08
N ASN A 3 -5.88 4.72 -18.35
CA ASN A 3 -5.20 5.98 -18.04
C ASN A 3 -5.50 6.31 -16.57
N THR A 4 -4.61 5.91 -15.68
CA THR A 4 -4.77 6.05 -14.23
C THR A 4 -4.79 7.52 -13.85
N ASN A 5 -5.81 7.93 -13.10
CA ASN A 5 -5.85 9.29 -12.57
C ASN A 5 -4.87 9.39 -11.39
N LEU A 6 -3.73 10.05 -11.60
CA LEU A 6 -2.68 10.17 -10.58
C LEU A 6 -3.15 10.90 -9.31
N GLN A 7 -4.08 11.85 -9.43
CA GLN A 7 -4.64 12.57 -8.28
C GLN A 7 -5.54 11.66 -7.44
N ASP A 8 -6.40 10.87 -8.09
CA ASP A 8 -7.25 9.88 -7.42
C ASP A 8 -6.40 8.79 -6.75
N LEU A 9 -5.41 8.25 -7.46
CA LEU A 9 -4.48 7.26 -6.90
C LEU A 9 -3.73 7.82 -5.69
N ASN A 10 -3.24 9.06 -5.77
CA ASN A 10 -2.58 9.75 -4.66
C ASN A 10 -3.51 9.89 -3.45
N ALA A 11 -4.79 10.25 -3.66
CA ALA A 11 -5.77 10.38 -2.60
C ALA A 11 -6.09 9.03 -1.94
N LYS A 12 -6.27 7.97 -2.74
CA LYS A 12 -6.50 6.60 -2.25
C LYS A 12 -5.31 6.08 -1.42
N MET A 13 -4.08 6.28 -1.90
CA MET A 13 -2.87 5.89 -1.17
C MET A 13 -2.72 6.66 0.14
N GLN A 14 -2.95 7.98 0.14
CA GLN A 14 -2.93 8.78 1.35
C GLN A 14 -3.99 8.33 2.36
N ALA A 15 -5.19 7.98 1.89
CA ALA A 15 -6.25 7.48 2.76
C ALA A 15 -5.88 6.14 3.44
N LEU A 16 -5.19 5.25 2.72
CA LEU A 16 -4.67 4.00 3.30
C LEU A 16 -3.56 4.27 4.31
N ILE A 17 -2.63 5.19 4.00
CA ILE A 17 -1.57 5.62 4.92
C ILE A 17 -2.17 6.17 6.23
N ASN A 18 -3.17 7.04 6.14
CA ASN A 18 -3.83 7.60 7.33
C ASN A 18 -4.52 6.51 8.18
N ALA A 19 -5.08 5.48 7.54
CA ALA A 19 -5.67 4.34 8.24
C ALA A 19 -4.61 3.51 8.99
N PHE A 20 -3.42 3.32 8.39
CA PHE A 20 -2.28 2.73 9.08
C PHE A 20 -1.82 3.58 10.26
N GLU A 21 -1.62 4.89 10.06
CA GLU A 21 -1.22 5.82 11.12
C GLU A 21 -2.25 5.88 12.26
N SER A 22 -3.54 5.69 11.97
CA SER A 22 -4.58 5.64 13.01
C SER A 22 -4.66 4.30 13.73
N HIS A 23 -3.99 3.25 13.22
CA HIS A 23 -4.05 1.92 13.81
C HIS A 23 -3.23 1.84 15.10
N PRO A 24 -3.79 1.35 16.23
CA PRO A 24 -3.09 1.31 17.52
C PRO A 24 -1.76 0.56 17.48
N GLN A 25 -1.69 -0.52 16.69
CA GLN A 25 -0.48 -1.31 16.51
C GLN A 25 0.51 -0.73 15.48
N CYS A 26 0.22 0.43 14.90
CA CYS A 26 1.21 1.19 14.13
C CYS A 26 1.83 2.34 14.95
N GLN A 27 1.37 2.53 16.19
CA GLN A 27 1.78 3.62 17.07
C GLN A 27 2.79 3.15 18.14
N PRO A 28 3.79 3.98 18.48
CA PRO A 28 4.68 3.72 19.62
C PRO A 28 3.91 3.63 20.96
N PRO A 29 4.42 2.89 21.95
CA PRO A 29 5.68 2.14 21.96
C PRO A 29 5.55 0.69 21.45
N SER A 30 4.34 0.21 21.16
CA SER A 30 4.07 -1.21 20.87
C SER A 30 3.71 -1.44 19.41
N THR A 31 4.53 -0.91 18.49
CA THR A 31 4.35 -1.06 17.06
C THR A 31 4.53 -2.54 16.65
N HIS A 32 3.51 -3.12 16.00
CA HIS A 32 3.56 -4.48 15.50
C HIS A 32 4.41 -4.53 14.21
N PRO A 33 5.42 -5.41 14.11
CA PRO A 33 6.40 -5.41 13.02
C PRO A 33 5.74 -5.60 11.65
N THR A 34 4.80 -6.54 11.54
CA THR A 34 4.06 -6.80 10.28
C THR A 34 3.22 -5.62 9.81
N ILE A 35 2.57 -4.90 10.75
CA ILE A 35 1.73 -3.76 10.43
C ILE A 35 2.62 -2.60 9.98
N PHE A 36 3.71 -2.36 10.71
CA PHE A 36 4.69 -1.35 10.35
C PHE A 36 5.34 -1.62 8.99
N PHE A 37 5.68 -2.88 8.70
CA PHE A 37 6.23 -3.27 7.40
C PHE A 37 5.29 -2.89 6.25
N LEU A 38 4.00 -3.21 6.34
CA LEU A 38 3.06 -2.85 5.29
C LEU A 38 2.78 -1.35 5.22
N TYR A 39 2.72 -0.67 6.36
CA TYR A 39 2.66 0.79 6.41
C TYR A 39 3.83 1.42 5.63
N ASP A 40 5.06 1.03 5.94
CA ASP A 40 6.26 1.56 5.28
C ASP A 40 6.30 1.17 3.79
N PHE A 41 5.89 -0.04 3.44
CA PHE A 41 5.78 -0.48 2.04
C PHE A 41 4.82 0.39 1.22
N VAL A 42 3.62 0.69 1.75
CA VAL A 42 2.63 1.57 1.10
C VAL A 42 3.16 3.00 1.03
N ARG A 43 3.75 3.52 2.12
CA ARG A 43 4.33 4.86 2.16
C ARG A 43 5.46 5.04 1.14
N ASN A 44 6.34 4.06 0.99
CA ASN A 44 7.40 4.09 -0.01
C ASN A 44 6.84 4.05 -1.44
N SER A 45 5.79 3.27 -1.69
CA SER A 45 5.08 3.26 -2.97
C SER A 45 4.43 4.62 -3.26
N HIS A 46 3.90 5.30 -2.24
CA HIS A 46 3.32 6.64 -2.37
C HIS A 46 4.38 7.70 -2.69
N ASN A 47 5.56 7.60 -2.09
CA ASN A 47 6.69 8.47 -2.43
C ASN A 47 7.14 8.29 -3.88
N GLN A 48 7.11 7.06 -4.41
CA GLN A 48 7.36 6.80 -5.82
C GLN A 48 6.31 7.46 -6.72
N LEU A 49 5.03 7.40 -6.34
CA LEU A 49 3.97 8.11 -7.08
C LEU A 49 4.20 9.61 -7.13
N LYS A 50 4.60 10.23 -6.02
CA LYS A 50 4.91 11.67 -5.97
C LYS A 50 6.10 12.07 -6.84
N ALA A 51 6.97 11.12 -7.18
CA ALA A 51 8.11 11.33 -8.07
C ALA A 51 7.75 11.14 -9.56
N VAL A 52 6.54 10.67 -9.89
CA VAL A 52 6.07 10.57 -11.27
C VAL A 52 5.81 11.96 -11.84
N ASP A 53 6.41 12.24 -12.99
CA ASP A 53 6.14 13.44 -13.77
C ASP A 53 4.75 13.31 -14.45
N ALA A 54 3.78 14.07 -13.94
CA ALA A 54 2.40 14.02 -14.38
C ALA A 54 2.23 14.46 -15.85
N ASP A 55 3.03 15.42 -16.31
CA ASP A 55 2.97 15.93 -17.69
C ASP A 55 3.50 14.88 -18.66
N LYS A 56 4.60 14.19 -18.30
CA LYS A 56 5.10 13.06 -19.09
C LYS A 56 4.13 11.90 -19.11
N TYR A 57 3.51 11.58 -17.98
CA TYR A 57 2.49 10.54 -17.92
C TYR A 57 1.30 10.87 -18.83
N ALA A 58 0.80 12.12 -18.77
CA ALA A 58 -0.29 12.60 -19.62
C ALA A 58 0.09 12.61 -21.11
N ALA A 59 1.35 12.95 -21.43
CA ALA A 59 1.90 12.87 -22.78
C ALA A 59 2.15 11.42 -23.26
N GLY A 60 1.97 10.44 -22.38
CA GLY A 60 2.07 9.03 -22.71
C GLY A 60 3.47 8.44 -22.71
N ASP A 61 4.43 9.11 -22.06
CA ASP A 61 5.81 8.65 -21.90
C ASP A 61 5.88 7.23 -21.30
N ASN A 62 6.73 6.38 -21.88
CA ASN A 62 6.84 4.97 -21.47
C ASN A 62 7.46 4.80 -20.08
N GLY A 63 8.39 5.67 -19.70
CA GLY A 63 9.01 5.64 -18.38
C GLY A 63 7.99 5.97 -17.30
N ALA A 64 7.24 7.06 -17.49
CA ALA A 64 6.17 7.46 -16.58
C ALA A 64 5.06 6.39 -16.49
N LYS A 65 4.66 5.78 -17.61
CA LYS A 65 3.68 4.69 -17.61
C LYS A 65 4.16 3.44 -16.87
N THR A 66 5.43 3.07 -17.07
CA THR A 66 6.03 1.94 -16.35
C THR A 66 6.04 2.19 -14.85
N ALA A 67 6.46 3.38 -14.42
CA ALA A 67 6.46 3.76 -13.01
C ALA A 67 5.06 3.67 -12.38
N VAL A 68 4.03 4.18 -13.07
CA VAL A 68 2.64 4.09 -12.58
C VAL A 68 2.16 2.64 -12.51
N SER A 69 2.48 1.83 -13.52
CA SER A 69 2.12 0.40 -13.54
C SER A 69 2.77 -0.38 -12.40
N GLU A 70 4.02 -0.05 -12.05
CA GLU A 70 4.71 -0.62 -10.89
C GLU A 70 4.02 -0.24 -9.58
N ILE A 71 3.59 1.02 -9.43
CA ILE A 71 2.88 1.49 -8.25
C ILE A 71 1.53 0.76 -8.10
N GLU A 72 0.79 0.58 -9.19
CA GLU A 72 -0.46 -0.21 -9.20
C GLU A 72 -0.20 -1.67 -8.80
N GLY A 73 0.86 -2.29 -9.32
CA GLY A 73 1.27 -3.64 -8.96
C GLY A 73 1.61 -3.76 -7.47
N ARG A 74 2.35 -2.79 -6.92
CA ARG A 74 2.67 -2.72 -5.49
C ARG A 74 1.41 -2.56 -4.64
N ASN A 75 0.46 -1.76 -5.08
CA ASN A 75 -0.80 -1.57 -4.38
C ASN A 75 -1.68 -2.83 -4.37
N ALA A 76 -1.75 -3.54 -5.51
CA ALA A 76 -2.41 -4.83 -5.59
C ALA A 76 -1.74 -5.86 -4.68
N PHE A 77 -0.41 -5.87 -4.64
CA PHE A 77 0.34 -6.76 -3.75
C PHE A 77 0.12 -6.41 -2.26
N ALA A 78 0.11 -5.14 -1.89
CA ALA A 78 -0.23 -4.71 -0.54
C ALA A 78 -1.61 -5.20 -0.11
N ASN A 79 -2.63 -5.06 -0.97
CA ASN A 79 -3.98 -5.58 -0.70
C ASN A 79 -3.98 -7.12 -0.54
N MET A 80 -3.22 -7.84 -1.36
CA MET A 80 -3.06 -9.29 -1.21
C MET A 80 -2.45 -9.65 0.14
N LEU A 81 -1.39 -8.96 0.57
CA LEU A 81 -0.70 -9.20 1.84
C LEU A 81 -1.60 -8.88 3.05
N ILE A 82 -2.33 -7.77 3.03
CA ILE A 82 -3.29 -7.40 4.09
C ILE A 82 -4.36 -8.49 4.30
N ASN A 83 -4.69 -9.21 3.23
CA ASN A 83 -5.67 -10.28 3.24
C ASN A 83 -5.04 -11.69 3.27
N ASP A 84 -3.73 -11.80 3.54
CA ASP A 84 -3.05 -13.09 3.63
C ASP A 84 -3.63 -13.92 4.79
N LYS A 85 -4.05 -15.14 4.46
CA LYS A 85 -4.51 -16.15 5.43
C LYS A 85 -3.56 -17.34 5.55
N SER A 86 -2.48 -17.35 4.75
CA SER A 86 -1.51 -18.45 4.72
C SER A 86 -0.42 -18.33 5.78
N GLY A 87 -0.29 -17.18 6.43
CA GLY A 87 0.75 -16.89 7.43
C GLY A 87 2.10 -16.54 6.81
N LYS A 88 2.20 -16.46 5.47
CA LYS A 88 3.43 -16.07 4.77
C LYS A 88 3.86 -14.66 5.12
N LEU A 89 2.91 -13.73 5.22
CA LEU A 89 3.21 -12.35 5.60
C LEU A 89 3.85 -12.30 7.00
N SER A 90 3.29 -13.03 7.97
CA SER A 90 3.87 -13.12 9.31
C SER A 90 5.31 -13.65 9.24
N MET A 91 5.56 -14.75 8.53
CA MET A 91 6.91 -15.30 8.38
C MET A 91 7.89 -14.32 7.72
N MET A 92 7.47 -13.62 6.66
CA MET A 92 8.30 -12.62 5.96
C MET A 92 8.70 -11.44 6.84
N THR A 93 7.88 -11.14 7.85
CA THR A 93 8.07 -9.98 8.73
C THR A 93 8.58 -10.37 10.13
N GLY A 94 8.95 -11.64 10.32
CA GLY A 94 9.44 -12.17 11.60
C GLY A 94 8.35 -12.34 12.67
N GLY A 95 7.08 -12.28 12.28
CA GLY A 95 5.94 -12.52 13.15
C GLY A 95 5.53 -13.98 13.25
N ASP A 96 4.65 -14.29 14.21
CA ASP A 96 4.11 -15.64 14.42
C ASP A 96 2.98 -15.93 13.42
N PRO A 97 3.09 -16.95 12.54
CA PRO A 97 2.03 -17.31 11.62
C PRO A 97 0.78 -17.89 12.30
N SER A 98 0.88 -18.36 13.56
CA SER A 98 -0.27 -18.82 14.34
C SER A 98 -1.09 -17.66 14.96
N SER A 99 -0.51 -16.46 14.99
CA SER A 99 -1.14 -15.22 15.44
C SER A 99 -0.88 -14.10 14.42
N PRO A 100 -1.53 -14.16 13.24
CA PRO A 100 -1.30 -13.17 12.19
C PRO A 100 -1.74 -11.77 12.62
N ALA A 101 -1.07 -10.76 12.09
CA ALA A 101 -1.40 -9.37 12.35
C ALA A 101 -2.85 -9.06 11.95
N ASP A 102 -3.59 -8.41 12.84
CA ASP A 102 -4.92 -7.89 12.52
C ASP A 102 -4.83 -6.44 12.06
N PHE A 103 -5.08 -6.23 10.77
CA PHE A 103 -5.14 -4.90 10.16
C PHE A 103 -6.47 -4.17 10.43
N GLY A 104 -7.48 -4.88 10.94
CA GLY A 104 -8.80 -4.31 11.14
C GLY A 104 -9.56 -3.99 9.83
N PRO A 105 -10.84 -3.60 9.93
CA PRO A 105 -11.71 -3.40 8.79
C PRO A 105 -11.38 -2.15 7.97
N GLU A 106 -10.85 -1.10 8.62
CA GLU A 106 -10.56 0.17 7.95
C GLU A 106 -9.43 0.02 6.93
N ILE A 107 -8.27 -0.51 7.35
CA ILE A 107 -7.14 -0.77 6.46
C ILE A 107 -7.54 -1.73 5.33
N LYS A 108 -8.28 -2.80 5.65
CA LYS A 108 -8.78 -3.76 4.65
C LYS A 108 -9.66 -3.08 3.58
N ASN A 109 -10.60 -2.23 4.00
CA ASN A 109 -11.45 -1.49 3.06
C ASN A 109 -10.64 -0.51 2.20
N LYS A 110 -9.72 0.26 2.79
CA LYS A 110 -8.89 1.22 2.05
C LYS A 110 -7.95 0.52 1.06
N ALA A 111 -7.39 -0.64 1.44
CA ALA A 111 -6.56 -1.45 0.55
C ALA A 111 -7.36 -2.02 -0.63
N LEU A 112 -8.61 -2.43 -0.41
CA LEU A 112 -9.50 -2.88 -1.49
C LEU A 112 -9.87 -1.74 -2.45
N ILE A 113 -10.21 -0.55 -1.92
CA ILE A 113 -10.52 0.63 -2.74
C ILE A 113 -9.31 1.05 -3.59
N LEU A 114 -8.09 0.84 -3.08
CA LEU A 114 -6.86 1.17 -3.79
C LEU A 114 -6.64 0.32 -5.06
N THR A 115 -7.29 -0.84 -5.17
CA THR A 115 -7.19 -1.72 -6.35
C THR A 115 -8.37 -1.57 -7.33
N GLN A 116 -9.26 -0.60 -7.10
CA GLN A 116 -10.44 -0.30 -7.93
C GLN A 116 -10.26 1.04 -8.65
#